data_AF-A0A1B7MVC6-F1
#
_entry.id   AF-A0A1B7MVC6-F1
#
_cell.length_a   1.000
_cell.length_b   1.000
_cell.length_c   1.000
_cell.angle_alpha   90.00
_cell.angle_beta   90.00
_cell.angle_gamma   90.00
#
_symmetry.space_group_name_H-M   'P 1'
#
loop_
_entity.id
_entity.type
_entity.pdbx_description
1 polymer ?
#
loop_
_entity_poly.entity_id
_entity_poly.type
_entity_poly.pdbx_seq_one_letter_code
_entity_poly.pdbx_strand_id
1 'polypeptide(L)'
;MPIQADEEIFATRYAHSDFDRYTLVNSRPAVEQFFRWKASMQARPKPVLVGMVLQAKSHGFQRRKYFQPRYPIESIPEDTLVHLRAVARSTFPQFTQLLDRSQRFSLLLDDELTPSEGTGYARTFSCRIVTVDGQPLSDNAPKRFCVKLFNDSAASIPSHTEYHSLTFWSQTFYTAEDMIHNEIGFTLEECGILIEYVTLSDTKLEEQSEVAQIAFIESARHALRVLQYADISQLDWSSEQWISTPSPCHTTSNSTLTCVLIDFALTAQGDRYKDGYKEDDYGGMADMLDEARIPADLIRKWFGPREEWDFFRASYVMEQSVR
;
A
#
# COMPACT_ATOMS: atom_id res chain seq x y z
N MET A 1 -37.63 0.68 7.54
CA MET A 1 -37.62 -0.45 8.48
C MET A 1 -37.25 0.09 9.86
N PRO A 2 -37.80 -0.45 10.95
CA PRO A 2 -37.37 -0.07 12.30
C PRO A 2 -35.87 -0.38 12.47
N ILE A 3 -35.17 0.48 13.20
CA ILE A 3 -33.74 0.33 13.48
C ILE A 3 -33.55 -0.77 14.52
N GLN A 4 -32.65 -1.71 14.26
CA GLN A 4 -32.30 -2.79 15.20
C GLN A 4 -31.65 -2.21 16.46
N ALA A 5 -31.78 -2.91 17.59
CA ALA A 5 -31.10 -2.49 18.82
C ALA A 5 -29.57 -2.63 18.67
N ASP A 6 -28.80 -1.81 19.41
CA ASP A 6 -27.34 -1.83 19.32
C ASP A 6 -26.76 -3.20 19.71
N GLU A 7 -27.37 -3.89 20.68
CA GLU A 7 -26.96 -5.22 21.11
C GLU A 7 -27.04 -6.25 19.97
N GLU A 8 -28.08 -6.16 19.15
CA GLU A 8 -28.26 -7.04 17.98
C GLU A 8 -27.22 -6.73 16.90
N ILE A 9 -26.96 -5.44 16.63
CA ILE A 9 -25.93 -5.01 15.69
C ILE A 9 -24.54 -5.46 16.15
N PHE A 10 -24.21 -5.29 17.43
CA PHE A 10 -22.89 -5.62 17.96
C PHE A 10 -22.64 -7.13 17.97
N ALA A 11 -23.70 -7.94 18.06
CA ALA A 11 -23.64 -9.39 18.01
C ALA A 11 -23.53 -9.94 16.58
N THR A 12 -24.09 -9.24 15.58
CA THR A 12 -24.23 -9.76 14.21
C THR A 12 -23.32 -9.10 13.17
N ARG A 13 -22.74 -7.94 13.46
CA ARG A 13 -21.87 -7.19 12.56
C ARG A 13 -20.40 -7.30 12.99
N TYR A 14 -19.55 -7.74 12.07
CA TYR A 14 -18.13 -8.01 12.30
C TYR A 14 -17.22 -7.11 11.47
N ALA A 15 -17.70 -6.57 10.35
CA ALA A 15 -16.94 -5.76 9.39
C ALA A 15 -17.73 -4.54 8.90
N HIS A 16 -17.04 -3.60 8.25
CA HIS A 16 -17.69 -2.44 7.62
C HIS A 16 -18.64 -2.86 6.51
N SER A 17 -18.29 -3.92 5.78
CA SER A 17 -19.11 -4.49 4.70
C SER A 17 -20.47 -5.01 5.16
N ASP A 18 -20.66 -5.24 6.46
CA ASP A 18 -21.96 -5.66 7.00
C ASP A 18 -22.96 -4.49 7.10
N PHE A 19 -22.52 -3.25 6.87
CA PHE A 19 -23.37 -2.08 6.87
C PHE A 19 -23.71 -1.65 5.44
N ASP A 20 -25.00 -1.46 5.16
CA ASP A 20 -25.45 -0.99 3.86
C ASP A 20 -25.05 0.48 3.64
N ARG A 21 -24.17 0.72 2.67
CA ARG A 21 -23.64 2.06 2.37
C ARG A 21 -24.73 3.05 1.99
N TYR A 22 -25.74 2.61 1.24
CA TYR A 22 -26.86 3.48 0.88
C TYR A 22 -27.61 3.95 2.12
N THR A 23 -27.86 3.04 3.06
CA THR A 23 -28.49 3.36 4.34
C THR A 23 -27.63 4.31 5.16
N LEU A 24 -26.31 4.11 5.23
CA LEU A 24 -25.40 5.04 5.93
C LEU A 24 -25.44 6.45 5.30
N VAL A 25 -25.47 6.57 3.97
CA VAL A 25 -25.52 7.88 3.31
C VAL A 25 -26.85 8.61 3.55
N ASN A 26 -27.95 7.87 3.67
CA ASN A 26 -29.30 8.45 3.68
C ASN A 26 -30.00 8.45 5.05
N SER A 27 -29.42 7.83 6.08
CA SER A 27 -30.05 7.68 7.40
C SER A 27 -29.10 8.06 8.53
N ARG A 28 -29.31 9.26 9.08
CA ARG A 28 -28.54 9.75 10.23
C ARG A 28 -28.52 8.78 11.42
N PRO A 29 -29.64 8.20 11.88
CA PRO A 29 -29.58 7.29 13.02
C PRO A 29 -28.83 5.99 12.72
N ALA A 30 -28.77 5.55 11.45
CA ALA A 30 -27.95 4.39 11.06
C ALA A 30 -26.45 4.71 11.15
N VAL A 31 -26.04 5.92 10.75
CA VAL A 31 -24.66 6.41 10.92
C VAL A 31 -24.28 6.49 12.41
N GLU A 32 -25.16 7.06 13.23
CA GLU A 32 -24.93 7.14 14.68
C GLU A 32 -24.80 5.73 15.30
N GLN A 33 -25.58 4.75 14.84
CA GLN A 33 -25.45 3.35 15.26
C GLN A 33 -24.15 2.70 14.78
N PHE A 34 -23.75 2.93 13.53
CA PHE A 34 -22.46 2.49 13.01
C PHE A 34 -21.30 3.03 13.87
N PHE A 35 -21.35 4.30 14.27
CA PHE A 35 -20.31 4.87 15.12
C PHE A 35 -20.24 4.27 16.51
N ARG A 36 -21.40 3.96 17.13
CA ARG A 36 -21.41 3.24 18.41
C ARG A 36 -20.85 1.83 18.27
N TRP A 37 -21.21 1.12 17.18
CA TRP A 37 -20.60 -0.17 16.85
C TRP A 37 -19.08 -0.03 16.66
N LYS A 38 -18.62 0.97 15.92
CA LYS A 38 -17.21 1.20 15.63
C LYS A 38 -16.41 1.52 16.90
N ALA A 39 -16.95 2.35 17.78
CA ALA A 39 -16.36 2.64 19.09
C ALA A 39 -16.27 1.37 19.95
N SER A 40 -17.32 0.53 19.95
CA SER A 40 -17.30 -0.77 20.64
C SER A 40 -16.21 -1.70 20.08
N MET A 41 -16.05 -1.75 18.76
CA MET A 41 -15.02 -2.54 18.09
C MET A 41 -13.60 -2.05 18.42
N GLN A 42 -13.38 -0.73 18.42
CA GLN A 42 -12.09 -0.11 18.75
C GLN A 42 -11.72 -0.24 20.24
N ALA A 43 -12.72 -0.34 21.13
CA ALA A 43 -12.49 -0.56 22.56
C ALA A 43 -12.04 -1.99 22.90
N ARG A 44 -12.15 -2.94 21.95
CA ARG A 44 -11.69 -4.32 22.16
C ARG A 44 -10.15 -4.35 22.24
N PRO A 45 -9.56 -5.16 23.14
CA PRO A 45 -8.12 -5.35 23.15
C PRO A 45 -7.61 -5.82 21.79
N LYS A 46 -6.55 -5.17 21.28
CA LYS A 46 -5.88 -5.61 20.05
C LYS A 46 -5.29 -7.02 20.28
N PRO A 47 -5.57 -8.00 19.41
CA PRO A 47 -5.00 -9.33 19.57
C PRO A 47 -3.48 -9.31 19.36
N VAL A 48 -2.76 -10.04 20.21
CA VAL A 48 -1.32 -10.28 20.03
C VAL A 48 -1.16 -11.38 18.98
N LEU A 49 -0.63 -11.03 17.82
CA LEU A 49 -0.52 -11.93 16.67
C LEU A 49 0.89 -12.49 16.46
N VAL A 50 1.91 -11.84 17.02
CA VAL A 50 3.31 -12.32 16.96
C VAL A 50 3.43 -13.72 17.57
N GLY A 51 4.10 -14.62 16.86
CA GLY A 51 4.24 -16.03 17.20
C GLY A 51 3.07 -16.92 16.78
N MET A 52 1.98 -16.35 16.26
CA MET A 52 0.85 -17.15 15.76
C MET A 52 1.14 -17.76 14.39
N VAL A 53 0.60 -18.96 14.17
CA VAL A 53 0.55 -19.60 12.85
C VAL A 53 -0.82 -19.37 12.24
N LEU A 54 -0.88 -18.57 11.17
CA LEU A 54 -2.10 -18.34 10.40
C LEU A 54 -2.26 -19.39 9.31
N GLN A 55 -3.51 -19.79 9.04
CA GLN A 55 -3.86 -20.63 7.91
C GLN A 55 -4.42 -19.75 6.80
N ALA A 56 -3.69 -19.66 5.70
CA ALA A 56 -4.02 -18.88 4.54
C ALA A 56 -4.58 -19.78 3.43
N LYS A 57 -5.55 -19.27 2.68
CA LYS A 57 -6.00 -19.87 1.42
C LYS A 57 -5.50 -19.06 0.24
N SER A 58 -4.95 -19.75 -0.75
CA SER A 58 -4.38 -19.13 -1.94
C SER A 58 -5.49 -18.62 -2.86
N HIS A 59 -5.27 -17.48 -3.49
CA HIS A 59 -6.19 -16.87 -4.47
C HIS A 59 -7.60 -16.57 -3.93
N GLY A 60 -7.74 -16.32 -2.61
CA GLY A 60 -9.03 -16.07 -1.97
C GLY A 60 -9.82 -14.92 -2.64
N PHE A 61 -9.13 -13.83 -3.00
CA PHE A 61 -9.74 -12.67 -3.64
C PHE A 61 -9.67 -12.71 -5.17
N GLN A 62 -8.57 -13.22 -5.76
CA GLN A 62 -8.42 -13.30 -7.23
C GLN A 62 -9.52 -14.11 -7.91
N ARG A 63 -10.11 -15.11 -7.24
CA ARG A 63 -11.25 -15.87 -7.78
C ARG A 63 -12.53 -15.04 -7.94
N ARG A 64 -12.62 -13.86 -7.31
CA ARG A 64 -13.85 -13.06 -7.24
C ARG A 64 -13.93 -11.93 -8.27
N LYS A 65 -12.81 -11.46 -8.84
CA LYS A 65 -12.81 -10.36 -9.82
C LYS A 65 -11.66 -10.47 -10.84
N TYR A 66 -11.92 -9.97 -12.05
CA TYR A 66 -10.90 -9.80 -13.09
C TYR A 66 -10.19 -8.46 -12.88
N PHE A 67 -8.90 -8.50 -12.56
CA PHE A 67 -8.04 -7.32 -12.58
C PHE A 67 -7.65 -7.03 -14.03
N GLN A 68 -8.44 -6.21 -14.71
CA GLN A 68 -8.06 -5.66 -16.01
C GLN A 68 -7.93 -4.14 -15.86
N PRO A 69 -6.81 -3.56 -16.34
CA PRO A 69 -6.70 -2.11 -16.44
C PRO A 69 -7.92 -1.53 -17.15
N ARG A 70 -8.45 -0.42 -16.63
CA ARG A 70 -9.60 0.27 -17.28
C ARG A 70 -9.25 0.77 -18.68
N TYR A 71 -7.99 1.11 -18.89
CA TYR A 71 -7.46 1.59 -20.16
C TYR A 71 -6.26 0.75 -20.60
N PRO A 72 -5.94 0.72 -21.90
CA PRO A 72 -4.71 0.13 -22.38
C PRO A 72 -3.51 0.76 -21.65
N ILE A 73 -2.63 -0.08 -21.12
CA ILE A 73 -1.37 0.36 -20.51
C ILE A 73 -0.49 0.93 -21.62
N GLU A 74 0.05 2.12 -21.41
CA GLU A 74 0.99 2.74 -22.35
C GLU A 74 2.36 2.06 -22.28
N SER A 75 3.15 2.15 -23.36
CA SER A 75 4.48 1.55 -23.35
C SER A 75 5.39 2.30 -22.38
N ILE A 76 5.91 1.59 -21.38
CA ILE A 76 6.90 2.14 -20.45
C ILE A 76 8.16 2.55 -21.25
N PRO A 77 8.73 3.74 -20.99
CA PRO A 77 9.94 4.22 -21.64
C PRO A 77 11.13 3.25 -21.48
N GLU A 78 11.96 3.12 -22.52
CA GLU A 78 13.04 2.12 -22.53
C GLU A 78 14.09 2.37 -21.44
N ASP A 79 14.40 3.63 -21.13
CA ASP A 79 15.30 3.99 -20.02
C ASP A 79 14.75 3.50 -18.67
N THR A 80 13.44 3.63 -18.44
CA THR A 80 12.77 3.06 -17.27
C THR A 80 12.83 1.53 -17.28
N LEU A 81 12.59 0.87 -18.41
CA LEU A 81 12.73 -0.59 -18.50
C LEU A 81 14.16 -1.06 -18.22
N VAL A 82 15.17 -0.35 -18.73
CA VAL A 82 16.59 -0.63 -18.46
C VAL A 82 16.88 -0.48 -16.97
N HIS A 83 16.41 0.60 -16.34
CA HIS A 83 16.55 0.80 -14.90
C HIS A 83 15.91 -0.34 -14.10
N LEU A 84 14.65 -0.68 -14.39
CA LEU A 84 13.92 -1.76 -13.69
C LEU A 84 14.64 -3.10 -13.81
N ARG A 85 15.21 -3.43 -14.98
CA ARG A 85 16.03 -4.64 -15.15
C ARG A 85 17.31 -4.59 -14.33
N ALA A 86 17.95 -3.42 -14.25
CA ALA A 86 19.20 -3.22 -13.52
C ALA A 86 19.03 -3.30 -11.99
N VAL A 87 17.85 -2.96 -11.47
CA VAL A 87 17.54 -3.01 -10.03
C VAL A 87 16.62 -4.19 -9.66
N ALA A 88 16.37 -5.10 -10.60
CA ALA A 88 15.51 -6.25 -10.39
C ALA A 88 16.08 -7.15 -9.28
N ARG A 89 15.25 -7.45 -8.27
CA ARG A 89 15.59 -8.37 -7.20
C ARG A 89 15.51 -9.82 -7.67
N SER A 90 16.17 -10.71 -6.93
CA SER A 90 16.12 -12.16 -7.19
C SER A 90 14.69 -12.67 -7.23
N THR A 91 14.30 -13.25 -8.35
CA THR A 91 13.00 -13.91 -8.52
C THR A 91 13.06 -15.37 -8.07
N PHE A 92 11.96 -15.90 -7.57
CA PHE A 92 11.86 -17.31 -7.15
C PHE A 92 10.77 -18.03 -7.96
N PRO A 93 10.96 -18.22 -9.28
CA PRO A 93 9.89 -18.65 -10.18
C PRO A 93 9.27 -20.01 -9.80
N GLN A 94 10.07 -20.95 -9.30
CA GLN A 94 9.57 -22.25 -8.81
C GLN A 94 8.67 -22.10 -7.58
N PHE A 95 9.04 -21.20 -6.67
CA PHE A 95 8.26 -20.91 -5.47
C PHE A 95 6.98 -20.14 -5.82
N THR A 96 7.05 -19.17 -6.73
CA THR A 96 5.86 -18.48 -7.27
C THR A 96 4.89 -19.48 -7.89
N GLN A 97 5.39 -20.39 -8.75
CA GLN A 97 4.57 -21.44 -9.36
C GLN A 97 3.98 -22.42 -8.32
N LEU A 98 4.70 -22.70 -7.24
CA LEU A 98 4.20 -23.49 -6.12
C LEU A 98 3.02 -22.79 -5.42
N LEU A 99 3.16 -21.50 -5.09
CA LEU A 99 2.07 -20.72 -4.50
C LEU A 99 0.87 -20.60 -5.43
N ASP A 100 1.09 -20.34 -6.73
CA ASP A 100 0.02 -20.24 -7.74
C ASP A 100 -0.81 -21.52 -7.91
N ARG A 101 -0.23 -22.68 -7.59
CA ARG A 101 -0.91 -23.98 -7.68
C ARG A 101 -1.50 -24.44 -6.36
N SER A 102 -1.10 -23.80 -5.28
CA SER A 102 -1.50 -24.21 -3.94
C SER A 102 -2.95 -23.88 -3.65
N GLN A 103 -3.57 -24.62 -2.72
CA GLN A 103 -4.88 -24.27 -2.20
C GLN A 103 -4.77 -23.52 -0.87
N ARG A 104 -3.75 -23.86 -0.07
CA ARG A 104 -3.52 -23.27 1.24
C ARG A 104 -2.04 -23.21 1.58
N PHE A 105 -1.68 -22.31 2.47
CA PHE A 105 -0.37 -22.27 3.11
C PHE A 105 -0.50 -21.78 4.54
N SER A 106 0.54 -21.99 5.34
CA SER A 106 0.56 -21.50 6.72
C SER A 106 1.69 -20.50 6.92
N LEU A 107 1.42 -19.45 7.69
CA LEU A 107 2.33 -18.33 7.95
C LEU A 107 2.64 -18.27 9.44
N LEU A 108 3.91 -18.30 9.83
CA LEU A 108 4.32 -17.90 11.18
C LEU A 108 4.60 -16.40 11.17
N LEU A 109 3.93 -15.65 12.03
CA LEU A 109 4.16 -14.21 12.20
C LEU A 109 5.32 -14.00 13.17
N ASP A 110 6.37 -13.32 12.71
CA ASP A 110 7.62 -13.16 13.47
C ASP A 110 7.64 -11.81 14.20
N ASP A 111 7.59 -10.70 13.46
CA ASP A 111 7.65 -9.34 14.02
C ASP A 111 6.53 -8.47 13.47
N GLU A 112 5.94 -7.60 14.29
CA GLU A 112 5.03 -6.55 13.83
C GLU A 112 5.84 -5.33 13.35
N LEU A 113 5.61 -4.93 12.10
CA LEU A 113 6.31 -3.84 11.42
C LEU A 113 5.52 -2.53 11.44
N THR A 114 4.20 -2.59 11.63
CA THR A 114 3.38 -1.38 11.76
C THR A 114 3.68 -0.69 13.10
N PRO A 115 3.97 0.61 13.12
CA PRO A 115 4.12 1.37 14.35
C PRO A 115 2.88 1.26 15.24
N SER A 116 3.05 1.33 16.57
CA SER A 116 1.92 1.27 17.52
C SER A 116 0.85 2.35 17.30
N GLU A 117 1.25 3.46 16.68
CA GLU A 117 0.43 4.63 16.33
C GLU A 117 -0.05 4.62 14.86
N GLY A 118 0.34 3.61 14.08
CA GLY A 118 0.10 3.54 12.63
C GLY A 118 -1.38 3.50 12.22
N THR A 119 -1.62 3.85 10.95
CA THR A 119 -2.95 3.99 10.34
C THR A 119 -3.78 2.73 10.52
N GLY A 120 -4.95 2.88 11.15
CA GLY A 120 -5.67 1.76 11.75
C GLY A 120 -6.25 0.71 10.80
N TYR A 121 -6.11 0.81 9.48
CA TYR A 121 -6.74 -0.15 8.57
C TYR A 121 -6.01 -1.48 8.47
N ALA A 122 -4.70 -1.51 8.72
CA ALA A 122 -3.91 -2.72 8.55
C ALA A 122 -2.79 -2.84 9.58
N ARG A 123 -2.34 -4.08 9.77
CA ARG A 123 -1.13 -4.42 10.53
C ARG A 123 -0.24 -5.25 9.64
N THR A 124 1.01 -4.83 9.52
CA THR A 124 2.03 -5.48 8.70
C THR A 124 2.95 -6.26 9.61
N PHE A 125 3.25 -7.49 9.22
CA PHE A 125 4.14 -8.37 9.96
C PHE A 125 5.22 -8.88 9.02
N SER A 126 6.45 -9.02 9.54
CA SER A 126 7.38 -9.95 8.94
C SER A 126 6.96 -11.37 9.29
N CYS A 127 7.10 -12.28 8.35
CA CYS A 127 6.64 -13.65 8.52
C CYS A 127 7.45 -14.63 7.68
N ARG A 128 7.20 -15.92 7.92
CA ARG A 128 7.73 -17.02 7.11
C ARG A 128 6.63 -18.03 6.80
N ILE A 129 6.65 -18.57 5.59
CA ILE A 129 5.77 -19.68 5.23
C ILE A 129 6.30 -20.95 5.90
N VAL A 130 5.42 -21.64 6.64
CA VAL A 130 5.76 -22.89 7.35
C VAL A 130 5.47 -24.09 6.46
N THR A 131 4.29 -24.13 5.85
CA THR A 131 3.90 -25.19 4.90
C THR A 131 3.07 -24.64 3.74
N VAL A 132 3.13 -25.33 2.60
CA VAL A 132 2.25 -25.14 1.45
C VAL A 132 1.53 -26.46 1.19
N ASP A 133 0.20 -26.46 1.20
CA ASP A 133 -0.65 -27.66 1.13
C ASP A 133 -0.24 -28.77 2.12
N GLY A 134 0.21 -28.37 3.31
CA GLY A 134 0.67 -29.28 4.37
C GLY A 134 2.09 -29.82 4.18
N GLN A 135 2.78 -29.46 3.10
CA GLN A 135 4.17 -29.85 2.86
C GLN A 135 5.14 -28.74 3.29
N PRO A 136 6.30 -29.09 3.89
CA PRO A 136 7.33 -28.11 4.20
C PRO A 136 7.94 -27.52 2.93
N LEU A 137 8.46 -26.31 3.04
CA LEU A 137 9.16 -25.65 1.93
C LEU A 137 10.55 -26.21 1.69
N SER A 138 11.02 -26.15 0.43
CA SER A 138 12.40 -26.45 0.06
C SER A 138 13.37 -25.36 0.55
N ASP A 139 14.64 -25.71 0.74
CA ASP A 139 15.70 -24.77 1.12
C ASP A 139 15.92 -23.60 0.13
N ASN A 140 15.46 -23.76 -1.11
CA ASN A 140 15.55 -22.73 -2.16
C ASN A 140 14.41 -21.69 -2.11
N ALA A 141 13.45 -21.83 -1.19
CA ALA A 141 12.37 -20.85 -1.04
C ALA A 141 12.85 -19.57 -0.34
N PRO A 142 12.20 -18.41 -0.58
CA PRO A 142 12.48 -17.21 0.20
C PRO A 142 12.21 -17.48 1.67
N LYS A 143 13.09 -16.97 2.54
CA LYS A 143 13.06 -17.25 3.98
C LYS A 143 12.17 -16.31 4.77
N ARG A 144 11.88 -15.12 4.22
CA ARG A 144 11.16 -14.05 4.88
C ARG A 144 10.22 -13.36 3.90
N PHE A 145 9.05 -13.01 4.40
CA PHE A 145 7.99 -12.30 3.69
C PHE A 145 7.44 -11.20 4.59
N CYS A 146 6.61 -10.35 4.00
CA CYS A 146 5.72 -9.47 4.74
C CYS A 146 4.28 -9.93 4.51
N VAL A 147 3.45 -9.85 5.54
CA VAL A 147 2.00 -9.99 5.41
C VAL A 147 1.32 -8.75 5.97
N LYS A 148 0.47 -8.10 5.16
CA LYS A 148 -0.39 -6.99 5.57
C LYS A 148 -1.78 -7.55 5.85
N LEU A 149 -2.23 -7.49 7.10
CA LEU A 149 -3.54 -7.95 7.55
C LEU A 149 -4.46 -6.76 7.77
N PHE A 150 -5.57 -6.70 7.04
CA PHE A 150 -6.55 -5.64 7.10
C PHE A 150 -7.62 -5.94 8.14
N ASN A 151 -8.00 -4.91 8.89
CA ASN A 151 -8.98 -5.03 9.95
C ASN A 151 -9.85 -3.77 10.06
N ASP A 152 -11.08 -3.89 9.56
CA ASP A 152 -12.13 -2.88 9.67
C ASP A 152 -12.38 -2.41 11.10
N SER A 153 -12.10 -3.25 12.10
CA SER A 153 -12.28 -2.88 13.51
C SER A 153 -11.27 -1.81 13.96
N ALA A 154 -10.07 -1.80 13.38
CA ALA A 154 -9.01 -0.89 13.76
C ALA A 154 -9.01 0.42 12.95
N ALA A 155 -9.67 0.43 11.77
CA ALA A 155 -9.77 1.59 10.88
C ALA A 155 -10.08 2.91 11.62
N SER A 156 -9.34 3.99 11.34
CA SER A 156 -9.72 5.30 11.89
C SER A 156 -10.96 5.83 11.16
N ILE A 157 -11.86 6.45 11.92
CA ILE A 157 -13.04 7.13 11.40
C ILE A 157 -13.01 8.59 11.86
N PRO A 158 -13.35 9.56 11.00
CA PRO A 158 -13.46 10.96 11.40
C PRO A 158 -14.39 11.11 12.61
N SER A 159 -14.05 12.04 13.49
CA SER A 159 -14.86 12.30 14.68
C SER A 159 -16.24 12.86 14.30
N HIS A 160 -17.25 12.52 15.11
CA HIS A 160 -18.66 12.85 14.87
C HIS A 160 -18.97 14.37 14.88
N THR A 161 -18.01 15.21 15.29
CA THR A 161 -18.17 16.67 15.42
C THR A 161 -18.07 17.41 14.09
N GLU A 162 -17.59 16.76 13.04
CA GLU A 162 -17.44 17.36 11.71
C GLU A 162 -18.59 16.94 10.80
N TYR A 163 -19.75 17.57 10.93
CA TYR A 163 -20.95 17.15 10.18
C TYR A 163 -20.76 17.16 8.64
N HIS A 164 -19.95 18.08 8.12
CA HIS A 164 -19.58 18.09 6.69
C HIS A 164 -18.67 16.92 6.30
N SER A 165 -17.87 16.40 7.23
CA SER A 165 -17.06 15.20 7.00
C SER A 165 -17.90 13.93 7.02
N LEU A 166 -19.08 13.89 7.64
CA LEU A 166 -19.93 12.69 7.70
C LEU A 166 -20.50 12.29 6.34
N THR A 167 -21.02 13.24 5.57
CA THR A 167 -21.54 12.96 4.23
C THR A 167 -20.41 12.61 3.26
N PHE A 168 -19.27 13.28 3.38
CA PHE A 168 -18.08 12.96 2.60
C PHE A 168 -17.53 11.58 2.96
N TRP A 169 -17.36 11.29 4.25
CA TRP A 169 -16.85 10.01 4.75
C TRP A 169 -17.77 8.85 4.40
N SER A 170 -19.08 8.96 4.56
CA SER A 170 -20.01 7.90 4.12
C SER A 170 -19.93 7.63 2.61
N GLN A 171 -19.49 8.62 1.83
CA GLN A 171 -19.22 8.51 0.40
C GLN A 171 -17.79 8.07 0.06
N THR A 172 -16.85 8.08 1.00
CA THR A 172 -15.43 7.78 0.73
C THR A 172 -14.81 6.74 1.67
N PHE A 173 -15.56 6.20 2.63
CA PHE A 173 -15.03 5.16 3.50
C PHE A 173 -14.82 3.87 2.71
N TYR A 174 -13.70 3.23 3.01
CA TYR A 174 -13.27 2.00 2.39
C TYR A 174 -13.44 0.87 3.39
N THR A 175 -13.80 -0.29 2.89
CA THR A 175 -13.72 -1.55 3.63
C THR A 175 -12.32 -2.16 3.50
N ALA A 176 -11.97 -3.09 4.37
CA ALA A 176 -10.78 -3.92 4.23
C ALA A 176 -10.75 -4.63 2.86
N GLU A 177 -11.90 -5.04 2.35
CA GLU A 177 -12.02 -5.62 1.01
C GLU A 177 -11.67 -4.61 -0.09
N ASP A 178 -12.15 -3.35 0.02
CA ASP A 178 -11.79 -2.29 -0.92
C ASP A 178 -10.27 -2.01 -0.89
N MET A 179 -9.68 -1.96 0.30
CA MET A 179 -8.24 -1.74 0.49
C MET A 179 -7.41 -2.88 -0.12
N ILE A 180 -7.82 -4.12 0.10
CA ILE A 180 -7.14 -5.30 -0.47
C ILE A 180 -7.22 -5.31 -1.99
N HIS A 181 -8.30 -4.80 -2.56
CA HIS A 181 -8.48 -4.77 -4.02
C HIS A 181 -7.49 -3.86 -4.74
N ASN A 182 -7.02 -2.80 -4.09
CA ASN A 182 -6.08 -1.86 -4.69
C ASN A 182 -4.61 -2.27 -4.48
N GLU A 183 -4.36 -3.23 -3.60
CA GLU A 183 -3.02 -3.66 -3.24
C GLU A 183 -2.48 -4.77 -4.13
N ILE A 184 -1.16 -4.81 -4.28
CA ILE A 184 -0.46 -5.78 -5.13
C ILE A 184 0.10 -6.91 -4.25
N GLY A 185 -0.38 -8.14 -4.45
CA GLY A 185 0.22 -9.32 -3.84
C GLY A 185 -0.66 -10.57 -3.83
N PHE A 186 -0.25 -11.57 -3.05
CA PHE A 186 -1.00 -12.81 -2.88
C PHE A 186 -2.08 -12.64 -1.81
N THR A 187 -3.32 -12.71 -2.23
CA THR A 187 -4.47 -12.43 -1.37
C THR A 187 -4.85 -13.64 -0.51
N LEU A 188 -5.06 -13.42 0.79
CA LEU A 188 -5.54 -14.39 1.78
C LEU A 188 -7.06 -14.30 1.91
N GLU A 189 -7.78 -15.42 2.12
CA GLU A 189 -9.24 -15.35 2.36
C GLU A 189 -9.61 -14.57 3.63
N GLU A 190 -8.73 -14.56 4.64
CA GLU A 190 -8.85 -13.72 5.84
C GLU A 190 -8.10 -12.40 5.63
N CYS A 191 -8.73 -11.48 4.91
CA CYS A 191 -8.38 -10.07 4.76
C CYS A 191 -6.88 -9.73 4.79
N GLY A 192 -6.05 -10.35 3.96
CA GLY A 192 -4.60 -10.09 4.01
C GLY A 192 -3.88 -10.28 2.67
N ILE A 193 -2.67 -9.75 2.60
CA ILE A 193 -1.83 -9.81 1.41
C ILE A 193 -0.42 -10.21 1.82
N LEU A 194 0.08 -11.27 1.19
CA LEU A 194 1.47 -11.70 1.30
C LEU A 194 2.29 -11.01 0.20
N ILE A 195 3.34 -10.30 0.61
CA ILE A 195 4.26 -9.56 -0.24
C ILE A 195 5.71 -9.93 0.09
N GLU A 196 6.62 -9.57 -0.81
CA GLU A 196 8.05 -9.73 -0.59
C GLU A 196 8.52 -8.94 0.65
N TYR A 197 9.42 -9.53 1.45
CA TYR A 197 10.11 -8.78 2.49
C TYR A 197 11.22 -7.94 1.86
N VAL A 198 11.16 -6.62 2.05
CA VAL A 198 12.19 -5.68 1.58
C VAL A 198 12.99 -5.19 2.78
N THR A 199 14.31 -5.37 2.72
CA THR A 199 15.21 -4.90 3.78
C THR A 199 15.33 -3.38 3.72
N LEU A 200 15.00 -2.71 4.82
CA LEU A 200 15.21 -1.26 4.96
C LEU A 200 16.71 -0.95 5.08
N SER A 201 17.14 0.18 4.52
CA SER A 201 18.47 0.74 4.77
C SER A 201 18.58 1.18 6.24
N ASP A 202 19.67 0.81 6.92
CA ASP A 202 19.91 1.21 8.31
C ASP A 202 20.24 2.70 8.48
N THR A 203 20.52 3.40 7.38
CA THR A 203 20.96 4.80 7.38
C THR A 203 19.90 5.66 6.72
N LYS A 204 19.53 6.76 7.39
CA LYS A 204 18.54 7.71 6.87
C LYS A 204 19.02 8.29 5.55
N LEU A 205 18.08 8.58 4.65
CA LEU A 205 18.40 9.05 3.30
C LEU A 205 19.25 10.34 3.30
N GLU A 206 19.01 11.24 4.24
CA GLU A 206 19.76 12.49 4.44
C GLU A 206 21.24 12.28 4.84
N GLU A 207 21.54 11.14 5.47
CA GLU A 207 22.88 10.77 5.96
C GLU A 207 23.68 9.99 4.91
N GLN A 208 23.04 9.62 3.80
CA GLN A 208 23.66 8.87 2.72
C GLN A 208 24.60 9.75 1.89
N SER A 209 25.55 9.11 1.21
CA SER A 209 26.39 9.83 0.24
C SER A 209 25.56 10.47 -0.87
N GLU A 210 26.02 11.59 -1.42
CA GLU A 210 25.36 12.26 -2.56
C GLU A 210 25.07 11.29 -3.71
N VAL A 211 26.01 10.38 -4.01
CA VAL A 211 25.84 9.34 -5.05
C VAL A 211 24.67 8.41 -4.75
N ALA A 212 24.50 8.01 -3.49
CA ALA A 212 23.39 7.14 -3.07
C ALA A 212 22.05 7.89 -3.07
N GLN A 213 22.04 9.17 -2.69
CA GLN A 213 20.85 10.03 -2.79
C GLN A 213 20.42 10.23 -4.24
N ILE A 214 21.36 10.50 -5.16
CA ILE A 214 21.09 10.62 -6.60
C ILE A 214 20.48 9.32 -7.13
N ALA A 215 21.10 8.17 -6.84
CA ALA A 215 20.58 6.87 -7.27
C ALA A 215 19.17 6.60 -6.74
N PHE A 216 18.87 7.01 -5.50
CA PHE A 216 17.55 6.91 -4.92
C PHE A 216 16.53 7.83 -5.64
N ILE A 217 16.89 9.09 -5.92
CA ILE A 217 16.05 10.04 -6.68
C ILE A 217 15.69 9.46 -8.05
N GLU A 218 16.68 8.94 -8.79
CA GLU A 218 16.47 8.34 -10.11
C GLU A 218 15.57 7.10 -10.01
N SER A 219 15.80 6.26 -9.00
CA SER A 219 14.99 5.06 -8.75
C SER A 219 13.53 5.41 -8.41
N ALA A 220 13.32 6.41 -7.55
CA ALA A 220 12.02 6.96 -7.23
C ALA A 220 11.29 7.47 -8.48
N ARG A 221 12.01 8.20 -9.35
CA ARG A 221 11.44 8.70 -10.60
C ARG A 221 10.99 7.56 -11.50
N HIS A 222 11.84 6.55 -11.71
CA HIS A 222 11.49 5.41 -12.55
C HIS A 222 10.31 4.61 -11.98
N ALA A 223 10.24 4.42 -10.66
CA ALA A 223 9.10 3.79 -10.02
C ALA A 223 7.80 4.58 -10.24
N LEU A 224 7.83 5.91 -10.10
CA LEU A 224 6.69 6.77 -10.38
C LEU A 224 6.24 6.69 -11.85
N ARG A 225 7.19 6.67 -12.81
CA ARG A 225 6.87 6.53 -14.24
C ARG A 225 6.10 5.25 -14.51
N VAL A 226 6.44 4.15 -13.85
CA VAL A 226 5.67 2.89 -13.99
C VAL A 226 4.20 3.09 -13.62
N LEU A 227 3.91 3.81 -12.54
CA LEU A 227 2.53 4.12 -12.13
C LEU A 227 1.83 5.02 -13.15
N GLN A 228 2.50 6.08 -13.59
CA GLN A 228 1.96 7.04 -14.55
C GLN A 228 1.59 6.38 -15.89
N TYR A 229 2.47 5.55 -16.45
CA TYR A 229 2.22 4.84 -17.70
C TYR A 229 1.19 3.70 -17.56
N ALA A 230 0.88 3.29 -16.33
CA ALA A 230 -0.22 2.38 -15.99
C ALA A 230 -1.53 3.10 -15.66
N ASP A 231 -1.57 4.44 -15.80
CA ASP A 231 -2.66 5.32 -15.37
C ASP A 231 -3.07 5.07 -13.91
N ILE A 232 -2.07 4.95 -13.02
CA ILE A 232 -2.25 4.75 -11.57
C ILE A 232 -1.75 6.00 -10.85
N SER A 233 -2.60 6.57 -9.99
CA SER A 233 -2.24 7.59 -9.02
C SER A 233 -2.16 7.00 -7.61
N GLN A 234 -1.16 7.40 -6.82
CA GLN A 234 -0.93 6.81 -5.49
C GLN A 234 -1.86 7.43 -4.43
N LEU A 235 -2.21 8.72 -4.57
CA LEU A 235 -3.18 9.48 -3.75
C LEU A 235 -2.85 9.68 -2.26
N ASP A 236 -1.78 9.10 -1.73
CA ASP A 236 -1.44 9.09 -0.29
C ASP A 236 0.06 9.31 -0.05
N TRP A 237 0.69 10.22 -0.82
CA TRP A 237 2.13 10.47 -0.73
C TRP A 237 2.54 10.90 0.68
N SER A 238 3.41 10.09 1.29
CA SER A 238 4.06 10.35 2.58
C SER A 238 5.42 9.65 2.61
N SER A 239 6.29 10.01 3.55
CA SER A 239 7.58 9.31 3.75
C SER A 239 7.45 7.83 4.16
N GLU A 240 6.23 7.38 4.48
CA GLU A 240 5.93 5.97 4.80
C GLU A 240 5.56 5.14 3.56
N GLN A 241 5.36 5.77 2.39
CA GLN A 241 4.95 5.10 1.14
C GLN A 241 6.08 4.53 0.31
N TRP A 242 7.33 4.63 0.79
CA TRP A 242 8.46 3.98 0.15
C TRP A 242 9.42 3.37 1.15
N ILE A 243 10.19 2.40 0.67
CA ILE A 243 11.31 1.81 1.37
C ILE A 243 12.58 2.19 0.62
N SER A 244 13.56 2.74 1.34
CA SER A 244 14.94 2.83 0.86
C SER A 244 15.65 1.52 1.16
N THR A 245 16.12 0.84 0.11
CA THR A 245 16.76 -0.47 0.23
C THR A 245 18.10 -0.49 -0.54
N PRO A 246 19.13 -1.19 -0.05
CA PRO A 246 20.35 -1.40 -0.83
C PRO A 246 20.04 -2.06 -2.17
N SER A 247 20.61 -1.54 -3.25
CA SER A 247 20.42 -2.10 -4.59
C SER A 247 21.04 -3.51 -4.69
N PRO A 248 20.34 -4.49 -5.31
CA PRO A 248 20.77 -5.88 -5.35
C PRO A 248 22.04 -6.13 -6.18
N CYS A 249 22.41 -5.22 -7.07
CA CYS A 249 23.49 -5.42 -8.05
C CYS A 249 24.88 -4.88 -7.65
N HIS A 250 25.12 -4.54 -6.37
CA HIS A 250 26.32 -3.81 -5.99
C HIS A 250 27.54 -4.66 -5.61
N THR A 251 28.68 -4.24 -6.14
CA THR A 251 30.01 -4.58 -5.65
C THR A 251 30.33 -3.81 -4.37
N THR A 252 31.11 -4.41 -3.47
CA THR A 252 31.38 -3.98 -2.08
C THR A 252 31.87 -2.55 -1.86
N SER A 253 32.20 -1.78 -2.90
CA SER A 253 32.82 -0.46 -2.76
C SER A 253 31.86 0.73 -2.78
N ASN A 254 30.66 0.63 -3.37
CA ASN A 254 29.70 1.74 -3.45
C ASN A 254 28.26 1.21 -3.32
N SER A 255 27.70 1.22 -2.11
CA SER A 255 26.29 0.88 -1.90
C SER A 255 25.41 2.00 -2.46
N THR A 256 24.64 1.71 -3.50
CA THR A 256 23.54 2.60 -3.91
C THR A 256 22.23 2.11 -3.33
N LEU A 257 21.22 2.97 -3.39
CA LEU A 257 19.89 2.72 -2.88
C LEU A 257 18.90 2.63 -4.03
N THR A 258 17.88 1.82 -3.83
CA THR A 258 16.72 1.69 -4.71
C THR A 258 15.48 2.11 -3.93
N CYS A 259 14.57 2.81 -4.60
CA CYS A 259 13.27 3.16 -4.07
C CYS A 259 12.29 2.02 -4.34
N VAL A 260 11.58 1.56 -3.31
CA VAL A 260 10.50 0.59 -3.44
C VAL A 260 9.23 1.23 -2.93
N LEU A 261 8.32 1.56 -3.85
CA LEU A 261 7.00 2.06 -3.50
C LEU A 261 6.19 0.94 -2.83
N ILE A 262 5.46 1.29 -1.79
CA ILE A 262 4.61 0.38 -1.01
C ILE A 262 3.24 1.01 -0.76
N ASP A 263 2.33 0.20 -0.22
CA ASP A 263 0.99 0.60 0.20
C ASP A 263 0.18 1.28 -0.91
N PHE A 264 -0.37 0.43 -1.77
CA PHE A 264 -1.17 0.84 -2.91
C PHE A 264 -2.67 0.91 -2.57
N ALA A 265 -3.04 0.81 -1.28
CA ALA A 265 -4.42 0.62 -0.85
C ALA A 265 -5.34 1.80 -1.23
N LEU A 266 -4.78 3.01 -1.32
CA LEU A 266 -5.48 4.22 -1.73
C LEU A 266 -5.27 4.60 -3.20
N THR A 267 -4.59 3.76 -3.98
CA THR A 267 -4.36 4.09 -5.39
C THR A 267 -5.65 4.10 -6.20
N ALA A 268 -5.67 4.91 -7.24
CA ALA A 268 -6.77 4.98 -8.18
C ALA A 268 -6.28 4.94 -9.62
N GLN A 269 -7.10 4.38 -10.51
CA GLN A 269 -6.96 4.62 -11.94
C GLN A 269 -7.82 5.81 -12.36
N GLY A 270 -7.37 6.53 -13.39
CA GLY A 270 -8.14 7.61 -13.98
C GLY A 270 -9.58 7.18 -14.34
N ASP A 271 -10.48 8.15 -14.37
CA ASP A 271 -11.79 8.00 -15.02
C ASP A 271 -11.83 8.99 -16.18
N ARG A 272 -12.00 8.47 -17.40
CA ARG A 272 -12.08 9.23 -18.66
C ARG A 272 -13.12 10.35 -18.62
N TYR A 273 -14.10 10.28 -17.72
CA TYR A 273 -15.15 11.29 -17.57
C TYR A 273 -15.03 12.12 -16.29
N LYS A 274 -14.06 11.80 -15.43
CA LYS A 274 -13.76 12.53 -14.19
C LYS A 274 -12.24 12.68 -14.06
N ASP A 275 -11.70 13.64 -14.80
CA ASP A 275 -10.32 14.13 -14.64
C ASP A 275 -10.02 14.65 -13.21
N GLY A 276 -11.05 14.84 -12.38
CA GLY A 276 -10.95 15.42 -11.04
C GLY A 276 -10.29 14.57 -9.96
N TYR A 277 -9.73 13.39 -10.27
CA TYR A 277 -9.06 12.54 -9.29
C TYR A 277 -7.58 12.26 -9.58
N LYS A 278 -7.01 12.82 -10.65
CA LYS A 278 -5.57 12.71 -10.86
C LYS A 278 -4.87 13.74 -9.96
N GLU A 279 -4.20 13.26 -8.93
CA GLU A 279 -3.31 14.08 -8.11
C GLU A 279 -1.99 14.32 -8.85
N ASP A 280 -1.26 15.34 -8.41
CA ASP A 280 0.07 15.60 -8.91
C ASP A 280 1.08 14.63 -8.29
N ASP A 281 1.09 13.37 -8.73
CA ASP A 281 1.99 12.35 -8.18
C ASP A 281 3.47 12.70 -8.39
N TYR A 282 3.79 13.45 -9.46
CA TYR A 282 5.13 13.98 -9.71
C TYR A 282 5.56 14.98 -8.64
N GLY A 283 4.73 16.00 -8.41
CA GLY A 283 4.98 17.01 -7.38
C GLY A 283 4.97 16.40 -5.98
N GLY A 284 4.00 15.51 -5.71
CA GLY A 284 3.85 14.78 -4.45
C GLY A 284 5.12 14.03 -4.10
N MET A 285 5.65 13.20 -5.01
CA MET A 285 6.90 12.47 -4.79
C MET A 285 8.12 13.40 -4.65
N ALA A 286 8.19 14.50 -5.40
CA ALA A 286 9.31 15.46 -5.29
C ALA A 286 9.32 16.19 -3.93
N ASP A 287 8.17 16.66 -3.47
CA ASP A 287 8.02 17.33 -2.17
C ASP A 287 8.35 16.36 -1.04
N MET A 288 7.95 15.10 -1.19
CA MET A 288 8.26 13.99 -0.32
C MET A 288 9.76 13.66 -0.19
N LEU A 289 10.53 13.76 -1.28
CA LEU A 289 11.98 13.63 -1.25
C LEU A 289 12.64 14.79 -0.47
N ASP A 290 12.10 16.00 -0.56
CA ASP A 290 12.57 17.18 0.20
C ASP A 290 12.21 17.07 1.69
N GLU A 291 11.03 16.54 2.02
CA GLU A 291 10.66 16.20 3.40
C GLU A 291 11.60 15.16 4.02
N ALA A 292 12.06 14.20 3.21
CA ALA A 292 13.12 13.25 3.55
C ALA A 292 14.53 13.89 3.61
N ARG A 293 14.62 15.22 3.55
CA ARG A 293 15.81 16.06 3.69
C ARG A 293 16.87 15.82 2.60
N ILE A 294 16.46 15.38 1.41
CA ILE A 294 17.34 15.39 0.25
C ILE A 294 17.46 16.84 -0.27
N PRO A 295 18.67 17.36 -0.55
CA PRO A 295 18.84 18.70 -1.07
C PRO A 295 18.00 18.98 -2.33
N ALA A 296 17.19 20.04 -2.30
CA ALA A 296 16.29 20.42 -3.39
C ALA A 296 17.00 20.70 -4.74
N ASP A 297 18.27 21.07 -4.73
CA ASP A 297 19.10 21.19 -5.94
C ASP A 297 19.43 19.83 -6.56
N LEU A 298 19.66 18.80 -5.76
CA LEU A 298 19.80 17.42 -6.26
C LEU A 298 18.49 16.90 -6.84
N ILE A 299 17.36 17.10 -6.13
CA ILE A 299 16.04 16.66 -6.61
C ILE A 299 15.75 17.32 -7.97
N ARG A 300 15.84 18.65 -8.07
CA ARG A 300 15.59 19.36 -9.34
C ARG A 300 16.50 18.92 -10.48
N LYS A 301 17.75 18.59 -10.18
CA LYS A 301 18.73 18.18 -11.19
C LYS A 301 18.53 16.75 -11.67
N TRP A 302 18.15 15.83 -10.79
CA TRP A 302 18.20 14.39 -11.05
C TRP A 302 16.83 13.69 -11.09
N PHE A 303 15.75 14.32 -10.60
CA PHE A 303 14.40 13.74 -10.67
C PHE A 303 13.83 13.72 -12.09
N GLY A 304 14.43 14.47 -13.02
CA GLY A 304 14.04 14.50 -14.42
C GLY A 304 12.75 15.29 -14.68
N PRO A 305 12.36 15.46 -15.95
CA PRO A 305 11.18 16.24 -16.31
C PRO A 305 9.88 15.52 -15.96
N ARG A 306 8.81 16.31 -15.78
CA ARG A 306 7.42 15.87 -15.65
C ARG A 306 6.90 15.26 -16.95
N GLU A 307 6.02 14.26 -16.89
CA GLU A 307 5.36 13.72 -18.09
C GLU A 307 4.17 14.63 -18.52
N GLU A 308 3.82 14.62 -19.80
CA GLU A 308 2.82 15.56 -20.36
C GLU A 308 1.40 15.40 -19.81
N TRP A 309 1.08 14.24 -19.23
CA TRP A 309 -0.26 13.91 -18.70
C TRP A 309 -0.39 14.07 -17.18
N ASP A 310 0.67 14.49 -16.48
CA ASP A 310 0.56 14.85 -15.07
C ASP A 310 -0.18 16.19 -14.94
N PHE A 311 -1.23 16.22 -14.12
CA PHE A 311 -1.91 17.47 -13.81
C PHE A 311 -0.94 18.39 -13.06
N PHE A 312 -0.76 19.59 -13.59
CA PHE A 312 0.12 20.58 -12.97
C PHE A 312 -0.51 21.11 -11.69
N ARG A 313 0.03 20.67 -10.55
CA ARG A 313 -0.10 21.38 -9.28
C ARG A 313 1.25 22.00 -8.95
N ALA A 314 1.22 23.10 -8.23
CA ALA A 314 2.44 23.76 -7.81
C ALA A 314 3.21 22.87 -6.82
N SER A 315 4.32 22.28 -7.26
CA SER A 315 5.30 21.64 -6.37
C SER A 315 6.23 22.70 -5.82
N TYR A 316 6.39 22.72 -4.49
CA TYR A 316 7.24 23.68 -3.82
C TYR A 316 8.71 23.53 -4.24
N VAL A 317 9.16 22.30 -4.43
CA VAL A 317 10.55 21.98 -4.79
C VAL A 317 10.84 22.35 -6.24
N MET A 318 9.91 22.04 -7.15
CA MET A 318 10.18 22.16 -8.59
C MET A 318 9.99 23.60 -9.12
N GLU A 319 9.20 24.46 -8.44
CA GLU A 319 8.86 25.80 -8.94
C GLU A 319 9.83 26.93 -8.52
N GLN A 320 10.65 26.76 -7.48
CA GLN A 320 11.46 27.85 -6.93
C GLN A 320 12.60 28.36 -7.82
N SER A 321 12.80 27.81 -9.02
CA SER A 321 13.91 28.14 -9.91
C SER A 321 13.60 29.25 -10.93
N VAL A 322 12.36 29.77 -10.98
CA VAL A 322 11.93 30.74 -12.01
C VAL A 322 11.85 32.18 -11.48
N ARG A 323 12.60 32.54 -10.43
CA ARG A 323 12.65 33.92 -9.91
C ARG A 323 14.02 34.56 -10.02
#